data_AF-A0A3C0FYK6-F1
#
_entry.id   AF-A0A3C0FYK6-F1
#
_cell.length_a   1.000
_cell.length_b   1.000
_cell.length_c   1.000
_cell.angle_alpha   90.00
_cell.angle_beta   90.00
_cell.angle_gamma   90.00
#
_symmetry.space_group_name_H-M   'P 1'
#
loop_
_entity.id
_entity.type
_entity.pdbx_description
1 polymer ?
#
loop_
_entity_poly.entity_id
_entity_poly.type
_entity_poly.pdbx_seq_one_letter_code
_entity_poly.pdbx_strand_id
1 'polypeptide(L)'
;EKKVRVNTISQSPTATTAGQGVKGFDGFISYAEKMSPLGNASAQDCADYTITLFSDLTRKVTMQNLFHDGGFSNTGVSQEVIEKF
;
A
#
# COMPACT_ATOMS: atom_id res chain seq x y z
N GLU A 1 4.68 -1.80 31.85
CA GLU A 1 4.89 -2.06 30.40
C GLU A 1 5.66 -0.92 29.74
N LYS A 2 6.41 -1.21 28.67
CA LYS A 2 7.36 -0.28 28.01
C LYS A 2 6.70 0.79 27.10
N LYS A 3 5.36 0.83 26.99
CA LYS A 3 4.59 1.77 26.13
C LYS A 3 5.09 1.84 24.67
N VAL A 4 5.51 0.70 24.13
CA VAL A 4 5.99 0.57 22.74
C VAL A 4 4.80 0.31 21.82
N ARG A 5 4.73 1.03 20.69
CA ARG A 5 3.76 0.79 19.63
C ARG A 5 4.36 -0.15 18.58
N VAL A 6 3.55 -1.03 18.02
CA VAL A 6 3.93 -1.94 16.94
C VAL A 6 2.83 -1.90 15.89
N ASN A 7 3.16 -1.64 14.62
CA ASN A 7 2.22 -1.60 13.51
C ASN A 7 2.87 -2.18 12.25
N THR A 8 2.07 -2.52 11.26
CA THR A 8 2.51 -2.92 9.91
C THR A 8 1.91 -1.97 8.87
N ILE A 9 2.64 -1.76 7.77
CA ILE A 9 2.13 -1.07 6.58
C ILE A 9 1.94 -2.11 5.48
N SER A 10 0.73 -2.19 4.94
CA SER A 10 0.41 -2.95 3.75
C SER A 10 0.45 -2.01 2.55
N GLN A 11 1.62 -1.88 1.94
CA GLN A 11 1.92 -0.98 0.82
C GLN A 11 1.41 -1.58 -0.50
N SER A 12 0.89 -0.75 -1.42
CA SER A 12 0.63 -1.17 -2.81
C SER A 12 1.89 -1.69 -3.51
N PRO A 13 1.77 -2.42 -4.63
CA PRO A 13 2.93 -2.78 -5.45
C PRO A 13 3.81 -1.56 -5.78
N THR A 14 5.07 -1.61 -5.35
CA THR A 14 6.06 -0.55 -5.61
C THR A 14 7.29 -1.20 -6.23
N ALA A 15 7.83 -0.59 -7.29
CA ALA A 15 9.03 -1.08 -7.95
C ALA A 15 10.24 -1.01 -7.01
N THR A 16 10.82 -2.17 -6.71
CA THR A 16 12.05 -2.31 -5.92
C THR A 16 13.00 -3.24 -6.65
N THR A 17 14.28 -3.21 -6.30
CA THR A 17 15.28 -4.15 -6.87
C THR A 17 14.87 -5.61 -6.68
N ALA A 18 14.22 -5.94 -5.55
CA ALA A 18 13.70 -7.28 -5.30
C ALA A 18 12.49 -7.63 -6.20
N GLY A 19 11.58 -6.67 -6.41
CA GLY A 19 10.38 -6.86 -7.23
C GLY A 19 10.67 -7.06 -8.72
N GLN A 20 11.75 -6.45 -9.24
CA GLN A 20 12.17 -6.58 -10.64
C GLN A 20 12.56 -8.02 -11.04
N GLY A 21 12.91 -8.87 -10.07
CA GLY A 21 13.20 -10.28 -10.31
C GLY A 21 11.96 -11.17 -10.51
N VAL A 22 10.76 -10.64 -10.26
CA VAL A 22 9.51 -11.42 -10.33
C VAL A 22 8.91 -11.34 -11.73
N LYS A 23 8.82 -12.50 -12.40
CA LYS A 23 8.19 -12.59 -13.72
C LYS A 23 6.72 -12.14 -13.65
N GLY A 24 6.34 -11.19 -14.49
CA GLY A 24 4.96 -10.67 -14.55
C GLY A 24 4.63 -9.58 -13.52
N PHE A 25 5.62 -9.06 -12.80
CA PHE A 25 5.44 -8.00 -11.80
C PHE A 25 4.81 -6.73 -12.38
N ASP A 26 5.18 -6.34 -13.60
CA ASP A 26 4.60 -5.17 -14.29
C ASP A 26 3.08 -5.32 -14.50
N GLY A 27 2.60 -6.55 -14.75
CA GLY A 27 1.18 -6.85 -14.86
C GLY A 27 0.45 -6.64 -13.53
N PHE A 28 1.07 -7.01 -12.42
CA PHE A 28 0.51 -6.77 -11.08
C PHE A 28 0.48 -5.29 -10.73
N ILE A 29 1.53 -4.53 -11.04
CA ILE A 29 1.53 -3.07 -10.86
C ILE A 29 0.39 -2.44 -11.66
N SER A 30 0.27 -2.76 -12.95
CA SER A 30 -0.79 -2.19 -13.79
C SER A 30 -2.20 -2.58 -13.33
N TYR A 31 -2.38 -3.81 -12.84
CA TYR A 31 -3.66 -4.25 -12.29
C TYR A 31 -4.02 -3.48 -11.02
N ALA A 32 -3.08 -3.37 -10.07
CA ALA A 32 -3.30 -2.63 -8.84
C ALA A 32 -3.57 -1.15 -9.11
N GLU A 33 -2.87 -0.54 -10.07
CA GLU A 33 -3.07 0.85 -10.47
C GLU A 33 -4.51 1.14 -10.89
N LYS A 34 -5.12 0.23 -11.65
CA LYS A 34 -6.48 0.37 -12.19
C LYS A 34 -7.58 -0.01 -11.20
N MET A 35 -7.23 -0.79 -10.20
CA MET A 35 -8.16 -1.25 -9.16
C MET A 35 -8.23 -0.25 -8.02
N SER A 36 -7.12 0.40 -7.68
CA SER A 36 -7.03 1.39 -6.62
C SER A 36 -7.69 2.71 -7.02
N PRO A 37 -8.67 3.23 -6.25
CA PRO A 37 -9.26 4.55 -6.48
C PRO A 37 -8.25 5.69 -6.59
N LEU A 38 -7.10 5.59 -5.91
CA LEU A 38 -6.03 6.60 -5.92
C LEU A 38 -4.74 6.13 -6.60
N GLY A 39 -4.76 5.00 -7.32
CA GLY A 39 -3.57 4.40 -7.93
C GLY A 39 -2.59 3.80 -6.92
N ASN A 40 -1.43 3.35 -7.39
CA ASN A 40 -0.38 2.82 -6.51
C ASN A 40 0.41 3.96 -5.87
N ALA A 41 0.74 3.79 -4.59
CA ALA A 41 1.69 4.64 -3.88
C ALA A 41 3.14 4.34 -4.29
N SER A 42 3.94 5.41 -4.42
CA SER A 42 5.37 5.33 -4.68
C SER A 42 6.16 4.94 -3.43
N ALA A 43 7.46 4.68 -3.61
CA ALA A 43 8.36 4.47 -2.48
C ALA A 43 8.48 5.70 -1.57
N GLN A 44 8.39 6.91 -2.16
CA GLN A 44 8.42 8.15 -1.40
C GLN A 44 7.16 8.31 -0.55
N ASP A 45 5.99 8.01 -1.12
CA ASP A 45 4.72 8.06 -0.37
C ASP A 45 4.75 7.08 0.82
N CYS A 46 5.32 5.88 0.63
CA CYS A 46 5.49 4.90 1.72
C CYS A 46 6.40 5.45 2.84
N ALA A 47 7.49 6.13 2.47
CA ALA A 47 8.39 6.76 3.44
C ALA A 47 7.67 7.88 4.21
N ASP A 48 6.94 8.75 3.52
CA ASP A 48 6.19 9.84 4.13
C ASP A 48 5.09 9.30 5.06
N TYR A 49 4.39 8.24 4.65
CA TYR A 49 3.40 7.58 5.50
C TYR A 49 4.04 6.93 6.73
N THR A 50 5.21 6.32 6.57
CA THR A 50 5.97 5.72 7.68
C THR A 50 6.36 6.76 8.73
N ILE A 51 6.72 7.99 8.32
CA ILE A 51 7.02 9.09 9.26
C ILE A 51 5.82 9.37 10.17
N THR A 52 4.58 9.27 9.66
CA THR A 52 3.39 9.45 10.49
C THR A 52 3.35 8.46 11.65
N LEU A 53 3.76 7.20 11.42
CA LEU A 53 3.79 6.15 12.44
C LEU A 53 4.86 6.37 13.50
N PHE A 54 5.93 7.10 13.18
CA PHE A 54 6.93 7.51 14.16
C PHE A 54 6.55 8.79 14.92
N SER A 55 5.59 9.55 14.40
CA SER A 55 5.13 10.80 15.01
C SER A 55 4.15 10.60 16.19
N ASP A 56 3.91 11.68 16.91
CA ASP A 56 2.88 11.74 17.98
C ASP A 56 1.45 11.71 17.45
N LEU A 57 1.23 11.93 16.15
CA LEU A 57 -0.10 11.90 15.52
C LEU A 57 -0.75 10.51 15.67
N THR A 58 0.08 9.46 15.73
CA THR A 58 -0.38 8.07 15.85
C THR A 58 -0.10 7.48 17.25
N ARG A 59 0.00 8.32 18.30
CA ARG A 59 0.33 7.87 19.68
C ARG A 59 -0.66 6.88 20.29
N LYS A 60 -1.85 6.73 19.71
CA LYS A 60 -2.89 5.76 20.10
C LYS A 60 -3.15 4.68 19.05
N VAL A 61 -2.26 4.53 18.06
CA VAL A 61 -2.35 3.52 17.01
C VAL A 61 -1.28 2.46 17.25
N THR A 62 -1.71 1.24 17.59
CA THR A 62 -0.86 0.07 17.78
C THR A 62 -1.62 -1.20 17.41
N MET A 63 -0.90 -2.27 17.09
CA MET A 63 -1.42 -3.55 16.64
C MET A 63 -2.29 -3.45 15.38
N GLN A 64 -2.06 -2.44 14.55
CA GLN A 64 -2.79 -2.25 13.30
C GLN A 64 -1.99 -2.72 12.10
N ASN A 65 -2.72 -3.30 11.13
CA ASN A 65 -2.25 -3.41 9.75
C ASN A 65 -2.87 -2.27 8.94
N LEU A 66 -2.04 -1.31 8.57
CA LEU A 66 -2.47 -0.08 7.95
C LEU A 66 -2.24 -0.16 6.45
N PHE A 67 -3.34 -0.11 5.67
CA PHE A 67 -3.28 -0.18 4.22
C PHE A 67 -2.87 1.18 3.64
N HIS A 68 -1.82 1.16 2.83
CA HIS A 68 -1.31 2.30 2.07
C HIS A 68 -1.18 1.89 0.60
N ASP A 69 -2.34 1.66 0.00
CA ASP A 69 -2.46 0.98 -1.29
C ASP A 69 -3.43 1.67 -2.25
N GLY A 70 -3.71 2.95 -2.01
CA GLY A 70 -4.65 3.74 -2.80
C GLY A 70 -6.10 3.22 -2.77
N GLY A 71 -6.44 2.36 -1.80
CA GLY A 71 -7.77 1.76 -1.64
C GLY A 71 -7.91 0.39 -2.29
N PHE A 72 -6.83 -0.19 -2.83
CA PHE A 72 -6.84 -1.52 -3.47
C PHE A 72 -7.57 -2.57 -2.64
N SER A 73 -7.17 -2.75 -1.38
CA SER A 73 -7.63 -3.87 -0.54
C SER A 73 -9.12 -3.81 -0.18
N ASN A 74 -9.75 -2.65 -0.33
CA ASN A 74 -11.18 -2.45 -0.05
C ASN A 74 -11.99 -2.19 -1.32
N THR A 75 -11.37 -2.23 -2.49
CA THR A 75 -12.06 -2.06 -3.76
C THR A 75 -12.42 -3.43 -4.33
N GLY A 76 -13.71 -3.60 -4.63
CA GLY A 76 -14.20 -4.74 -5.41
C GLY A 76 -13.72 -4.66 -6.87
N VAL A 77 -14.40 -5.29 -7.81
CA VAL A 77 -14.01 -5.18 -9.23
C VAL A 77 -14.24 -3.74 -9.70
N SER A 78 -13.17 -3.04 -10.11
CA SER A 78 -13.29 -1.68 -10.65
C SER A 78 -13.92 -1.72 -12.05
N GLN A 79 -14.65 -0.66 -12.41
CA GLN A 79 -15.34 -0.57 -13.71
C GLN A 79 -14.37 -0.76 -14.89
N GLU A 80 -13.15 -0.21 -14.81
CA GLU A 80 -12.12 -0.42 -15.84
C GLU A 80 -11.70 -1.88 -15.99
N VAL A 81 -11.69 -2.67 -14.90
CA VAL A 81 -11.37 -4.08 -14.96
C VAL A 81 -12.55 -4.88 -15.52
N ILE A 82 -13.78 -4.53 -15.16
CA ILE A 82 -14.98 -5.13 -15.76
C ILE A 82 -15.03 -4.89 -17.28
N GLU A 83 -14.65 -3.70 -17.75
CA GLU A 83 -14.69 -3.39 -19.18
C GLU A 83 -13.57 -4.07 -20.00
N LYS A 84 -12.54 -4.57 -19.32
CA LYS A 84 -11.38 -5.23 -19.94
C LYS A 84 -11.51 -6.75 -20.01
N PHE A 85 -12.48 -7.35 -19.31
CA PHE A 85 -12.74 -8.79 -19.23
C PHE A 85 -14.18 -9.13 -19.60
#